data_AF-A0A951EWF7-F1
#
_entry.id   AF-A0A951EWF7-F1
#
_cell.length_a   1.000
_cell.length_b   1.000
_cell.length_c   1.000
_cell.angle_alpha   90.00
_cell.angle_beta   90.00
_cell.angle_gamma   90.00
#
_symmetry.space_group_name_H-M   'P 1'
#
loop_
_entity.id
_entity.type
_entity.pdbx_description
1 polymer ?
#
loop_
_entity_poly.entity_id
_entity_poly.type
_entity_poly.pdbx_seq_one_letter_code
_entity_poly.pdbx_strand_id
1 'polypeptide(L)'
;MALKTHGTMAVDWEQRIDFDRLRRDRLARAKALLAKSEMGALLCFDMNNVRYITSTHIGTWAQDKISRFTLLPQGDEPILWDFGSAAKHHQLNCPWLGERSRAGIPLLRGAMSPEMGRAEDVARKIRIELEMRGLHKQ
;
A
#
# COMPACT_ATOMS: atom_id res chain seq x y z
N MET A 1 -15.03 27.65 21.97
CA MET A 1 -14.18 26.62 22.63
C MET A 1 -13.05 26.27 21.68
N ALA A 2 -11.80 26.35 22.13
CA ALA A 2 -10.66 25.88 21.33
C ALA A 2 -10.72 24.35 21.16
N LEU A 3 -10.38 23.84 19.98
CA LEU A 3 -10.25 22.40 19.74
C LEU A 3 -9.18 21.83 20.68
N LYS A 4 -9.50 20.74 21.39
CA LYS A 4 -8.55 20.02 22.24
C LYS A 4 -7.41 19.48 21.37
N THR A 5 -6.18 19.91 21.63
CA THR A 5 -4.98 19.40 20.93
C THR A 5 -4.18 18.51 21.88
N HIS A 6 -3.73 17.36 21.39
CA HIS A 6 -2.98 16.35 22.17
C HIS A 6 -1.47 16.44 21.91
N GLY A 7 -0.94 17.53 21.33
CA GLY A 7 0.45 17.58 20.87
C GLY A 7 0.78 16.53 19.78
N THR A 8 2.06 16.34 19.47
CA THR A 8 2.51 15.52 18.32
C THR A 8 2.94 14.08 18.66
N MET A 9 3.14 13.75 19.93
CA MET A 9 3.67 12.46 20.38
C MET A 9 2.60 11.61 21.08
N ALA A 10 2.91 10.36 21.46
CA ALA A 10 2.09 9.58 22.39
C ALA A 10 2.50 9.86 23.85
N VAL A 11 1.56 9.75 24.79
CA VAL A 11 1.81 9.77 26.25
C VAL A 11 1.01 8.63 26.89
N ASP A 12 1.40 8.22 28.09
CA ASP A 12 0.86 7.08 28.83
C ASP A 12 -0.37 7.39 29.70
N TRP A 13 -0.70 8.67 29.92
CA TRP A 13 -1.89 9.10 30.70
C TRP A 13 -3.06 9.60 29.84
N GLU A 14 -2.98 9.50 28.50
CA GLU A 14 -4.07 9.89 27.60
C GLU A 14 -4.35 8.81 26.56
N GLN A 15 -5.63 8.49 26.35
CA GLN A 15 -6.05 7.66 25.23
C GLN A 15 -5.91 8.44 23.91
N ARG A 16 -4.76 8.32 23.26
CA ARG A 16 -4.46 8.87 21.92
C ARG A 16 -4.70 7.81 20.84
N ILE A 17 -4.23 8.05 19.61
CA ILE A 17 -4.44 7.13 18.48
C ILE A 17 -3.73 5.80 18.74
N ASP A 18 -4.50 4.71 18.78
CA ASP A 18 -3.98 3.36 18.64
C ASP A 18 -3.75 3.07 17.14
N PHE A 19 -2.50 3.22 16.71
CA PHE A 19 -2.11 3.01 15.31
C PHE A 19 -2.21 1.55 14.88
N ASP A 20 -2.04 0.61 15.80
CA ASP A 20 -2.08 -0.81 15.51
C ASP A 20 -3.51 -1.26 15.23
N ARG A 21 -4.46 -0.85 16.09
CA ARG A 21 -5.90 -0.99 15.82
C ARG A 21 -6.30 -0.28 14.54
N LEU A 22 -5.90 0.98 14.36
CA LEU A 22 -6.26 1.76 13.18
C LEU A 22 -5.80 1.08 11.88
N ARG A 23 -4.60 0.54 11.86
CA ARG A 23 -4.06 -0.19 10.72
C ARG A 23 -4.83 -1.48 10.45
N ARG A 24 -5.08 -2.31 11.47
CA ARG A 24 -5.85 -3.55 11.32
C ARG A 24 -7.25 -3.29 10.82
N ASP A 25 -7.96 -2.32 11.40
CA ASP A 25 -9.36 -2.05 11.08
C ASP A 25 -9.53 -1.54 9.65
N ARG A 26 -8.62 -0.67 9.18
CA ARG A 26 -8.61 -0.20 7.79
C ARG A 26 -8.41 -1.35 6.80
N LEU A 27 -7.42 -2.20 7.05
CA LEU A 27 -7.14 -3.34 6.19
C LEU A 27 -8.29 -4.35 6.22
N ALA A 28 -8.82 -4.68 7.41
CA ALA A 28 -9.94 -5.59 7.57
C ALA A 28 -11.18 -5.09 6.83
N ARG A 29 -11.46 -3.78 6.88
CA ARG A 29 -12.56 -3.17 6.13
C ARG A 29 -12.35 -3.29 4.62
N ALA A 30 -11.16 -3.01 4.12
CA ALA A 30 -10.84 -3.16 2.69
C ALA A 30 -11.00 -4.62 2.23
N LYS A 31 -10.48 -5.58 3.00
CA LYS A 31 -10.61 -7.03 2.73
C LYS A 31 -12.09 -7.47 2.74
N ALA A 32 -12.87 -7.00 3.70
CA ALA A 32 -14.29 -7.34 3.82
C ALA A 32 -15.13 -6.79 2.64
N LEU A 33 -14.80 -5.60 2.14
CA LEU A 33 -15.46 -5.03 0.95
C LEU A 33 -15.04 -5.76 -0.33
N LEU A 34 -13.74 -6.08 -0.47
CA LEU A 34 -13.24 -6.86 -1.60
C LEU A 34 -13.91 -8.23 -1.69
N ALA A 35 -14.05 -8.94 -0.55
CA ALA A 35 -14.72 -10.24 -0.49
C ALA A 35 -16.22 -10.21 -0.83
N LYS A 36 -16.87 -9.03 -0.74
CA LYS A 36 -18.27 -8.83 -1.15
C LYS A 36 -18.41 -8.42 -2.61
N SER A 37 -17.30 -8.18 -3.30
CA SER A 37 -17.27 -7.76 -4.69
C SER A 37 -16.92 -8.93 -5.61
N GLU A 38 -17.14 -8.75 -6.90
CA GLU A 38 -16.71 -9.70 -7.94
C GLU A 38 -15.22 -9.58 -8.30
N MET A 39 -14.48 -8.65 -7.67
CA MET A 39 -13.07 -8.42 -8.00
C MET A 39 -12.16 -9.45 -7.34
N GLY A 40 -11.22 -10.00 -8.11
CA GLY A 40 -10.14 -10.85 -7.57
C GLY A 40 -9.12 -10.08 -6.73
N ALA A 41 -8.89 -8.79 -7.00
CA ALA A 41 -7.93 -7.97 -6.26
C ALA A 41 -8.22 -6.46 -6.38
N LEU A 42 -7.65 -5.66 -5.50
CA LEU A 42 -7.56 -4.20 -5.62
C LEU A 42 -6.13 -3.78 -5.97
N LEU A 43 -5.96 -3.09 -7.09
CA LEU A 43 -4.71 -2.44 -7.48
C LEU A 43 -4.81 -0.94 -7.24
N CYS A 44 -3.95 -0.39 -6.39
CA CYS A 44 -4.00 1.02 -6.00
C CYS A 44 -2.69 1.73 -6.30
N PHE A 45 -2.77 2.79 -7.10
CA PHE A 45 -1.66 3.71 -7.38
C PHE A 45 -1.76 5.03 -6.60
N ASP A 46 -2.98 5.43 -6.20
CA ASP A 46 -3.19 6.63 -5.39
C ASP A 46 -2.61 6.43 -3.98
N MET A 47 -1.81 7.41 -3.53
CA MET A 47 -1.12 7.31 -2.25
C MET A 47 -2.04 7.26 -1.04
N ASN A 48 -3.25 7.83 -1.09
CA ASN A 48 -4.19 7.73 0.01
C ASN A 48 -4.70 6.30 0.14
N ASN A 49 -5.01 5.64 -0.98
CA ASN A 49 -5.42 4.24 -0.99
C ASN A 49 -4.28 3.32 -0.56
N VAL A 50 -3.05 3.56 -1.06
CA VAL A 50 -1.86 2.81 -0.63
C VAL A 50 -1.63 2.99 0.87
N ARG A 51 -1.72 4.21 1.41
CA ARG A 51 -1.59 4.47 2.86
C ARG A 51 -2.72 3.81 3.64
N TYR A 52 -3.94 3.83 3.14
CA TYR A 52 -5.09 3.23 3.81
C TYR A 52 -4.89 1.72 4.00
N ILE A 53 -4.46 1.02 2.95
CA ILE A 53 -4.27 -0.44 2.94
C ILE A 53 -3.01 -0.86 3.71
N THR A 54 -1.91 -0.12 3.56
CA THR A 54 -0.58 -0.58 4.05
C THR A 54 -0.11 0.13 5.32
N SER A 55 -0.76 1.23 5.70
CA SER A 55 -0.33 2.14 6.77
C SER A 55 1.06 2.77 6.57
N THR A 56 1.61 2.75 5.36
CA THR A 56 2.93 3.33 5.05
C THR A 56 2.81 4.63 4.25
N HIS A 57 3.76 5.54 4.46
CA HIS A 57 3.81 6.86 3.83
C HIS A 57 5.26 7.31 3.69
N ILE A 58 5.63 7.81 2.52
CA ILE A 58 7.00 8.22 2.20
C ILE A 58 7.16 9.74 2.08
N GLY A 59 6.12 10.51 2.41
CA GLY A 59 6.08 11.96 2.29
C GLY A 59 5.11 12.44 1.21
N THR A 60 4.64 13.68 1.36
CA THR A 60 3.67 14.31 0.45
C THR A 60 4.23 14.54 -0.95
N TRP A 61 5.55 14.65 -1.10
CA TRP A 61 6.25 14.79 -2.38
C TRP A 61 5.95 13.70 -3.40
N ALA A 62 5.48 12.53 -2.96
CA ALA A 62 5.23 11.38 -3.82
C ALA A 62 3.78 11.28 -4.33
N GLN A 63 2.85 12.10 -3.82
CA GLN A 63 1.40 11.95 -4.02
C GLN A 63 0.98 12.07 -5.49
N ASP A 64 1.61 12.95 -6.25
CA ASP A 64 1.29 13.25 -7.65
C ASP A 64 2.14 12.46 -8.64
N LYS A 65 3.05 11.62 -8.15
CA LYS A 65 4.04 10.96 -9.01
C LYS A 65 3.58 9.60 -9.52
N ILE A 66 2.59 8.96 -8.91
CA ILE A 66 2.31 7.53 -9.13
C ILE A 66 3.62 6.76 -8.99
N SER A 67 4.28 6.87 -7.83
CA SER A 67 5.65 6.37 -7.62
C SER A 67 5.74 5.04 -6.89
N ARG A 68 4.59 4.58 -6.40
CA ARG A 68 4.43 3.35 -5.63
C ARG A 68 3.02 2.81 -5.86
N PHE A 69 2.83 1.52 -5.65
CA PHE A 69 1.53 0.89 -5.83
C PHE A 69 1.37 -0.30 -4.90
N THR A 70 0.13 -0.63 -4.58
CA THR A 70 -0.21 -1.79 -3.76
C THR A 70 -1.19 -2.68 -4.49
N LEU A 71 -1.02 -3.99 -4.33
CA LEU A 71 -2.00 -5.00 -4.70
C LEU A 71 -2.55 -5.61 -3.41
N LEU A 72 -3.87 -5.60 -3.24
CA LEU A 72 -4.58 -6.37 -2.22
C LEU A 72 -5.35 -7.50 -2.90
N PRO A 73 -4.81 -8.72 -2.96
CA PRO A 73 -5.53 -9.88 -3.47
C PRO A 73 -6.67 -10.29 -2.54
N GLN A 74 -7.75 -10.84 -3.08
CA GLN A 74 -8.82 -11.41 -2.28
C GLN A 74 -8.29 -12.62 -1.49
N GLY A 75 -8.65 -12.73 -0.21
CA GLY A 75 -8.22 -13.83 0.67
C GLY A 75 -6.77 -13.76 1.16
N ASP A 76 -6.01 -12.72 0.82
CA ASP A 76 -4.60 -12.60 1.21
C ASP A 76 -4.26 -11.19 1.74
N GLU A 77 -2.98 -10.98 2.03
CA GLU A 77 -2.40 -9.77 2.56
C GLU A 77 -1.87 -8.83 1.46
N PRO A 78 -1.84 -7.51 1.70
CA PRO A 78 -1.41 -6.55 0.69
C PRO A 78 0.09 -6.64 0.42
N ILE A 79 0.44 -6.43 -0.84
CA ILE A 79 1.81 -6.32 -1.32
C ILE A 79 2.03 -4.87 -1.75
N LEU A 80 3.19 -4.31 -1.40
CA LEU A 80 3.57 -2.95 -1.71
C LEU A 80 4.83 -2.94 -2.58
N TRP A 81 4.81 -2.19 -3.66
CA TRP A 81 6.00 -1.82 -4.43
C TRP A 81 6.28 -0.34 -4.26
N ASP A 82 7.52 -0.03 -3.87
CA ASP A 82 7.98 1.33 -3.58
C ASP A 82 9.41 1.55 -4.10
N PHE A 83 9.94 2.77 -3.99
CA PHE A 83 11.37 3.04 -4.20
C PHE A 83 12.22 2.10 -3.36
N GLY A 84 13.35 1.62 -3.87
CA GLY A 84 14.17 0.62 -3.18
C GLY A 84 14.56 1.02 -1.74
N SER A 85 14.88 2.30 -1.53
CA SER A 85 15.16 2.85 -0.20
C SER A 85 13.94 2.81 0.73
N ALA A 86 12.77 3.23 0.25
CA ALA A 86 11.51 3.16 0.99
C ALA A 86 11.10 1.71 1.27
N ALA A 87 11.22 0.83 0.29
CA ALA A 87 10.93 -0.60 0.44
C ALA A 87 11.78 -1.21 1.55
N LYS A 88 13.10 -0.93 1.55
CA LYS A 88 14.01 -1.39 2.61
C LYS A 88 13.66 -0.78 3.97
N HIS A 89 13.32 0.51 4.01
CA HIS A 89 12.92 1.17 5.24
C HIS A 89 11.64 0.55 5.86
N HIS A 90 10.64 0.24 5.04
CA HIS A 90 9.44 -0.45 5.50
C HIS A 90 9.72 -1.89 5.94
N GLN A 91 10.60 -2.63 5.25
CA GLN A 91 10.99 -3.98 5.69
C GLN A 91 11.60 -3.98 7.11
N LEU A 92 12.36 -2.93 7.45
CA LEU A 92 13.00 -2.78 8.75
C LEU A 92 12.01 -2.31 9.85
N ASN A 93 11.10 -1.39 9.52
CA ASN A 93 10.32 -0.65 10.53
C ASN A 93 8.81 -0.95 10.51
N CYS A 94 8.31 -1.68 9.52
CA CYS A 94 6.90 -2.04 9.38
C CYS A 94 6.74 -3.57 9.47
N PRO A 95 6.78 -4.15 10.69
CA PRO A 95 6.74 -5.61 10.88
C PRO A 95 5.47 -6.25 10.32
N TRP A 96 4.40 -5.49 10.18
CA TRP A 96 3.15 -5.95 9.57
C TRP A 96 3.17 -6.10 8.05
N LEU A 97 4.21 -5.61 7.35
CA LEU A 97 4.43 -5.84 5.92
C LEU A 97 5.53 -6.88 5.70
N GLY A 98 6.61 -6.81 6.46
CA GLY A 98 7.80 -7.66 6.25
C GLY A 98 8.29 -7.59 4.80
N GLU A 99 8.55 -8.75 4.20
CA GLU A 99 9.05 -8.88 2.83
C GLU A 99 8.05 -8.50 1.74
N ARG A 100 6.77 -8.24 2.09
CA ARG A 100 5.75 -7.76 1.15
C ARG A 100 5.95 -6.30 0.73
N SER A 101 6.84 -5.56 1.38
CA SER A 101 7.31 -4.26 0.89
C SER A 101 8.52 -4.45 -0.01
N ARG A 102 8.31 -4.34 -1.32
CA ARG A 102 9.26 -4.70 -2.38
C ARG A 102 9.70 -3.47 -3.17
N ALA A 103 10.87 -3.56 -3.78
CA ALA A 103 11.32 -2.51 -4.70
C ALA A 103 10.51 -2.59 -6.02
N GLY A 104 9.99 -1.46 -6.48
CA GLY A 104 9.33 -1.37 -7.77
C GLY A 104 9.01 0.07 -8.13
N ILE A 105 9.41 0.47 -9.34
CA ILE A 105 9.14 1.80 -9.89
C ILE A 105 8.11 1.62 -11.01
N PRO A 106 6.92 2.24 -10.89
CA PRO A 106 5.90 2.23 -11.94
C PRO A 106 6.19 3.34 -12.97
N LEU A 107 5.16 3.83 -13.65
CA LEU A 107 5.29 4.77 -14.78
C LEU A 107 5.68 6.20 -14.39
N LEU A 108 5.71 6.54 -13.11
CA LEU A 108 5.99 7.90 -12.60
C LEU A 108 5.16 9.01 -13.30
N ARG A 109 3.86 8.77 -13.49
CA ARG A 109 2.94 9.68 -14.22
C ARG A 109 3.46 10.08 -15.61
N GLY A 110 4.07 9.14 -16.32
CA GLY A 110 4.55 9.35 -17.69
C GLY A 110 5.96 9.95 -17.78
N ALA A 111 6.68 10.12 -16.66
CA ALA A 111 8.10 10.46 -16.69
C ALA A 111 8.97 9.32 -17.23
N MET A 112 8.47 8.08 -17.18
CA MET A 112 9.10 6.91 -17.77
C MET A 112 8.59 6.74 -19.20
N SER A 113 9.49 6.70 -20.19
CA SER A 113 9.10 6.49 -21.58
C SER A 113 8.63 5.04 -21.81
N PRO A 114 7.78 4.78 -22.83
CA PRO A 114 7.32 3.42 -23.14
C PRO A 114 8.47 2.43 -23.36
N GLU A 115 9.58 2.86 -23.96
CA GLU A 115 10.74 2.02 -24.27
C GLU A 115 11.46 1.52 -23.01
N MET A 116 11.23 2.15 -21.85
CA MET A 116 11.76 1.68 -20.56
C MET A 116 11.02 0.44 -20.04
N GLY A 117 9.93 0.01 -20.68
CA GLY A 117 9.22 -1.24 -20.37
C GLY A 117 8.58 -1.29 -18.98
N ARG A 118 8.33 -0.13 -18.35
CA ARG A 118 7.85 -0.06 -16.96
C ARG A 118 6.42 -0.55 -16.80
N ALA A 119 5.55 -0.27 -17.77
CA ALA A 119 4.17 -0.72 -17.73
C ALA A 119 4.10 -2.25 -17.76
N GLU A 120 4.86 -2.86 -18.68
CA GLU A 120 4.97 -4.30 -18.88
C GLU A 120 5.55 -4.98 -17.64
N ASP A 121 6.60 -4.39 -17.05
CA ASP A 121 7.20 -4.90 -15.82
C ASP A 121 6.22 -4.87 -14.63
N VAL A 122 5.46 -3.79 -14.45
CA VAL A 122 4.41 -3.69 -13.43
C VAL A 122 3.29 -4.71 -13.68
N ALA A 123 2.79 -4.78 -14.91
CA ALA A 123 1.74 -5.73 -15.29
C ALA A 123 2.18 -7.18 -15.06
N ARG A 124 3.42 -7.52 -15.42
CA ARG A 124 4.02 -8.83 -15.18
C ARG A 124 4.10 -9.17 -13.70
N LYS A 125 4.54 -8.22 -12.85
CA LYS A 125 4.57 -8.42 -11.39
C LYS A 125 3.18 -8.69 -10.83
N ILE A 126 2.18 -7.92 -11.24
CA ILE A 126 0.78 -8.10 -10.82
C ILE A 126 0.28 -9.47 -11.27
N ARG A 127 0.50 -9.82 -12.54
CA ARG A 127 0.09 -11.10 -13.10
C ARG A 127 0.66 -12.30 -12.33
N ILE A 128 1.95 -12.28 -11.99
CA ILE A 128 2.58 -13.34 -11.18
C ILE A 128 1.84 -13.51 -9.85
N GLU A 129 1.55 -12.42 -9.13
CA GLU A 129 0.87 -12.49 -7.85
C GLU A 129 -0.58 -12.97 -7.96
N LEU A 130 -1.27 -12.62 -9.04
CA LEU A 130 -2.62 -13.11 -9.31
C LEU A 130 -2.61 -14.60 -9.70
N GLU A 131 -1.67 -15.03 -10.54
CA GLU A 131 -1.51 -16.43 -10.96
C GLU A 131 -1.20 -17.34 -9.77
N MET A 132 -0.27 -16.94 -8.90
CA MET A 132 0.08 -17.66 -7.66
C MET A 132 -1.13 -17.88 -6.73
N ARG A 133 -2.18 -17.05 -6.85
CA ARG A 133 -3.40 -17.11 -6.04
C ARG A 133 -4.60 -17.65 -6.80
N GLY A 134 -4.45 -18.02 -8.06
CA GLY A 134 -5.57 -18.45 -8.91
C GLY A 134 -6.54 -17.33 -9.30
N LEU A 135 -6.16 -16.06 -9.13
CA LEU A 135 -7.01 -14.88 -9.35
C LEU A 135 -6.88 -14.27 -10.76
N HIS A 136 -6.27 -14.99 -11.70
CA HIS A 136 -5.99 -14.53 -13.06
C HIS A 136 -7.08 -14.91 -14.08
N LYS A 137 -8.04 -15.74 -13.69
CA LYS A 137 -9.14 -16.24 -14.53
C LYS A 137 -10.49 -15.77 -13.98
N GLN A 138 -10.83 -14.51 -14.20
CA GLN A 138 -12.19 -13.99 -14.07
C GLN A 138 -12.40 -12.94 -15.15
#